data_AF-A0A9W9RI45-F1
#
_entry.id   AF-A0A9W9RI45-F1
#
_cell.length_a   1.000
_cell.length_b   1.000
_cell.length_c   1.000
_cell.angle_alpha   90.00
_cell.angle_beta   90.00
_cell.angle_gamma   90.00
#
_symmetry.space_group_name_H-M   'P 1'
#
loop_
_entity.id
_entity.type
_entity.pdbx_description
1 polymer ?
#
loop_
_entity_poly.entity_id
_entity_poly.type
_entity_poly.pdbx_seq_one_letter_code
_entity_poly.pdbx_strand_id
1 'polypeptide(L)'
;MHLSALITIAVAATTASACTFGMTAMSHYNTGDASGGAGCKIFIHDKDLTKDNIDSGKFSFEADGTCSNKCDTVKYKGKTWEFCHSMLSPLKPDNPGNTISVRQVDNDGDKLNFHSGDNKHYSYVNPFSSMTMNHFLRSGISC
;
A
#
# COMPACT_ATOMS: atom_id res chain seq x y z
N MET A 1 -4.92 -15.81 -56.97
CA MET A 1 -4.59 -16.65 -55.79
C MET A 1 -4.11 -15.71 -54.69
N HIS A 2 -4.84 -15.69 -53.58
CA HIS A 2 -4.66 -14.76 -52.46
C HIS A 2 -3.40 -15.09 -51.66
N LEU A 3 -2.61 -14.08 -51.30
CA LEU A 3 -1.60 -14.19 -50.26
C LEU A 3 -2.04 -13.31 -49.08
N SER A 4 -2.32 -13.96 -47.97
CA SER A 4 -2.89 -13.40 -46.75
C SER A 4 -2.01 -12.31 -46.14
N ALA A 5 -2.59 -11.13 -45.95
CA ALA A 5 -1.99 -10.07 -45.15
C ALA A 5 -2.03 -10.50 -43.67
N LEU A 6 -0.86 -10.74 -43.09
CA LEU A 6 -0.68 -10.91 -41.65
C LEU A 6 -0.99 -9.57 -40.96
N ILE A 7 -2.12 -9.52 -40.26
CA ILE A 7 -2.50 -8.41 -39.39
C ILE A 7 -1.63 -8.52 -38.14
N THR A 8 -0.55 -7.75 -38.10
CA THR A 8 0.27 -7.58 -36.89
C THR A 8 -0.53 -6.74 -35.91
N ILE A 9 -1.19 -7.39 -34.94
CA ILE A 9 -1.83 -6.69 -33.82
C ILE A 9 -0.69 -6.15 -32.95
N ALA A 10 -0.30 -4.91 -33.21
CA ALA A 10 0.55 -4.15 -32.31
C ALA A 10 -0.29 -3.86 -31.05
N VAL A 11 -0.22 -4.76 -30.07
CA VAL A 11 -0.66 -4.45 -28.72
C VAL A 11 0.28 -3.37 -28.22
N ALA A 12 -0.16 -2.11 -28.29
CA ALA A 12 0.48 -1.03 -27.58
C ALA A 12 0.38 -1.39 -26.09
N ALA A 13 1.42 -2.02 -25.56
CA ALA A 13 1.62 -2.10 -24.13
C ALA A 13 1.76 -0.65 -23.67
N THR A 14 0.65 -0.03 -23.28
CA THR A 14 0.70 1.19 -22.46
C THR A 14 1.58 0.82 -21.30
N THR A 15 2.80 1.37 -21.30
CA THR A 15 3.68 1.41 -20.14
C THR A 15 2.97 2.25 -19.09
N ALA A 16 1.94 1.68 -18.47
CA ALA A 16 1.36 2.26 -17.28
C ALA A 16 2.53 2.43 -16.31
N SER A 17 2.67 3.64 -15.76
CA SER A 17 3.63 3.82 -14.69
C SER A 17 3.25 2.83 -13.59
N ALA A 18 4.15 1.91 -13.28
CA ALA A 18 3.89 0.93 -12.24
C ALA A 18 4.02 1.67 -10.89
N CYS A 19 2.91 1.75 -10.18
CA CYS A 19 2.80 2.39 -8.88
C CYS A 19 2.86 1.35 -7.76
N THR A 20 3.33 1.83 -6.61
CA THR A 20 3.23 1.12 -5.34
C THR A 20 2.09 1.71 -4.52
N PHE A 21 1.14 0.88 -4.13
CA PHE A 21 0.04 1.23 -3.24
C PHE A 21 0.27 0.59 -1.89
N GLY A 22 -0.11 1.27 -0.82
CA GLY A 22 0.34 0.95 0.51
C GLY A 22 -0.60 1.31 1.64
N MET A 23 -0.49 0.57 2.73
CA MET A 23 -1.02 0.96 4.04
C MET A 23 0.08 0.86 5.10
N THR A 24 0.10 1.82 6.02
CA THR A 24 1.01 1.84 7.15
C THR A 24 0.21 1.72 8.43
N ALA A 25 0.64 0.88 9.37
CA ALA A 25 0.15 0.88 10.74
C ALA A 25 1.30 1.28 11.67
N MET A 26 1.13 2.35 12.44
CA MET A 26 2.17 2.89 13.32
C MET A 26 1.67 3.12 14.74
N SER A 27 2.57 3.00 15.71
CA SER A 27 2.38 3.46 17.08
C SER A 27 3.63 4.18 17.55
N HIS A 28 3.43 5.30 18.24
CA HIS A 28 4.49 6.06 18.89
C HIS A 28 4.07 6.39 20.31
N TYR A 29 4.95 6.14 21.28
CA TYR A 29 4.69 6.44 22.69
C TYR A 29 5.93 7.08 23.33
N ASN A 30 5.72 8.17 24.05
CA ASN A 30 6.73 8.84 24.88
C ASN A 30 6.76 8.19 26.26
N THR A 31 7.96 7.84 26.75
CA THR A 31 8.16 7.17 28.03
C THR A 31 7.93 8.11 29.22
N GLY A 32 8.19 9.41 29.05
CA GLY A 32 8.17 10.40 30.15
C GLY A 32 6.78 10.78 30.63
N ASP A 33 5.77 10.73 29.77
CA ASP A 33 4.41 11.16 30.06
C ASP A 33 3.34 10.18 29.51
N ALA A 34 3.76 9.04 28.97
CA ALA A 34 2.92 8.07 28.27
C ALA A 34 2.09 8.67 27.11
N SER A 35 2.43 9.89 26.65
CA SER A 35 1.75 10.53 25.53
C SER A 35 2.10 9.82 24.22
N GLY A 36 1.23 9.92 23.24
CA GLY A 36 1.43 9.25 21.96
C GLY A 36 0.13 8.77 21.35
N GLY A 37 0.24 7.80 20.45
CA GLY A 37 -0.91 7.23 19.79
C GLY A 37 -0.53 6.16 18.77
N ALA A 38 -1.56 5.50 18.27
CA ALA A 38 -1.49 4.62 17.12
C ALA A 38 -2.34 5.18 15.99
N GLY A 39 -1.91 4.95 14.75
CA GLY A 39 -2.59 5.42 13.57
C GLY A 39 -2.30 4.54 12.37
N CYS A 40 -3.21 4.61 11.39
CA CYS A 40 -3.04 3.95 10.11
C CYS A 40 -3.07 4.99 9.02
N LYS A 41 -2.31 4.74 7.95
CA LYS A 41 -2.20 5.64 6.81
C LYS A 41 -2.28 4.85 5.52
N ILE A 42 -2.78 5.49 4.49
CA ILE A 42 -2.75 5.03 3.11
C ILE A 42 -1.66 5.82 2.40
N PHE A 43 -0.87 5.15 1.56
CA PHE A 43 0.16 5.81 0.77
C PHE A 43 0.23 5.26 -0.66
N ILE A 44 0.70 6.10 -1.58
CA ILE A 44 0.93 5.73 -2.99
C ILE A 44 2.25 6.35 -3.46
N HIS A 45 3.03 5.59 -4.23
CA HIS A 45 4.21 6.08 -4.96
C HIS A 45 4.05 5.85 -6.46
N ASP A 46 4.43 6.84 -7.26
CA ASP A 46 4.52 6.75 -8.73
C ASP A 46 5.75 5.98 -9.23
N LYS A 47 6.08 4.88 -8.56
CA LYS A 47 7.13 3.94 -8.94
C LYS A 47 6.92 2.62 -8.21
N ASP A 48 7.48 1.56 -8.78
CA ASP A 48 7.61 0.28 -8.10
C ASP A 48 8.65 0.34 -7.00
N LEU A 49 8.23 -0.04 -5.80
CA LEU A 49 9.04 -0.15 -4.61
C LEU A 49 8.93 -1.56 -4.03
N THR A 50 9.89 -1.91 -3.21
CA THR A 50 9.92 -3.11 -2.39
C THR A 50 10.03 -2.70 -0.93
N LYS A 51 9.87 -3.65 -0.01
CA LYS A 51 10.12 -3.40 1.41
C LYS A 51 11.51 -2.81 1.70
N ASP A 52 12.50 -3.11 0.87
CA ASP A 52 13.88 -2.67 1.09
C ASP A 52 14.07 -1.18 0.77
N ASN A 53 13.27 -0.63 -0.16
CA ASN A 53 13.44 0.75 -0.65
C ASN A 53 12.23 1.66 -0.41
N ILE A 54 11.20 1.20 0.30
CA ILE A 54 9.98 1.98 0.56
C ILE A 54 10.26 3.34 1.25
N ASP A 55 11.21 3.39 2.17
CA ASP A 55 11.59 4.61 2.91
C ASP A 55 12.38 5.62 2.05
N SER A 56 12.89 5.19 0.89
CA SER A 56 13.61 6.06 -0.05
C SER A 56 12.68 6.82 -1.00
N GLY A 57 11.38 6.50 -0.98
CA GLY A 57 10.37 7.13 -1.82
C GLY A 57 9.74 8.33 -1.12
N LYS A 58 9.66 9.48 -1.80
CA LYS A 58 8.66 10.49 -1.45
C LYS A 58 7.27 9.91 -1.78
N PHE A 59 6.32 10.04 -0.87
CA PHE A 59 4.93 9.70 -1.14
C PHE A 59 4.38 10.63 -2.22
N SER A 60 3.81 10.05 -3.29
CA SER A 60 3.01 10.81 -4.26
C SER A 60 1.63 11.14 -3.69
N PHE A 61 1.14 10.32 -2.77
CA PHE A 61 -0.08 10.52 -2.02
C PHE A 61 0.07 9.91 -0.62
N GLU A 62 -0.47 10.59 0.38
CA GLU A 62 -0.61 10.10 1.75
C GLU A 62 -1.94 10.60 2.31
N ALA A 63 -2.67 9.72 3.00
CA ALA A 63 -3.89 10.07 3.72
C ALA A 63 -3.99 9.27 5.02
N ASP A 64 -4.71 9.80 6.00
CA ASP A 64 -5.09 9.04 7.17
C ASP A 64 -6.04 7.90 6.77
N GLY A 65 -5.81 6.72 7.35
CA GLY A 65 -6.61 5.52 7.13
C GLY A 65 -7.12 4.95 8.46
N THR A 66 -8.08 4.06 8.37
CA THR A 66 -8.64 3.40 9.56
C THR A 66 -7.81 2.19 9.96
N CYS A 67 -7.53 2.03 11.25
CA CYS A 67 -6.92 0.79 11.78
C CYS A 67 -7.96 -0.30 12.11
N SER A 68 -9.24 0.07 12.18
CA SER A 68 -10.34 -0.88 12.40
C SER A 68 -10.70 -1.60 11.11
N ASN A 69 -11.07 -2.88 11.19
CA ASN A 69 -11.44 -3.78 10.09
C ASN A 69 -12.48 -3.16 9.13
N LYS A 70 -12.02 -2.43 8.11
CA LYS A 70 -12.84 -1.65 7.17
C LYS A 70 -12.09 -1.42 5.85
N CYS A 71 -12.81 -0.83 4.91
CA CYS A 71 -12.25 -0.32 3.66
C CYS A 71 -12.28 1.20 3.67
N ASP A 72 -11.22 1.80 3.15
CA ASP A 72 -11.07 3.23 2.95
C ASP A 72 -10.93 3.53 1.46
N THR A 73 -11.59 4.58 0.99
CA THR A 73 -11.60 4.95 -0.43
C THR A 73 -10.90 6.29 -0.64
N VAL A 74 -9.99 6.35 -1.60
CA VAL A 74 -9.25 7.57 -1.95
C VAL A 74 -9.30 7.83 -3.46
N LYS A 75 -9.22 9.11 -3.85
CA LYS A 75 -9.07 9.51 -5.25
C LYS A 75 -7.61 9.79 -5.56
N TYR A 76 -7.08 9.14 -6.58
CA TYR A 76 -5.70 9.30 -7.02
C TYR A 76 -5.61 9.26 -8.55
N LYS A 77 -4.98 10.28 -9.16
CA LYS A 77 -4.86 10.45 -10.63
C LYS A 77 -6.19 10.27 -11.38
N GLY A 78 -7.27 10.84 -10.85
CA GLY A 78 -8.60 10.77 -11.47
C GLY A 78 -9.31 9.42 -11.35
N LYS A 79 -8.72 8.44 -10.63
CA LYS A 79 -9.31 7.13 -10.34
C LYS A 79 -9.64 7.01 -8.85
N THR A 80 -10.68 6.26 -8.54
CA THR A 80 -11.09 5.89 -7.18
C THR A 80 -10.49 4.54 -6.82
N TRP A 81 -9.76 4.49 -5.71
CA TRP A 81 -9.10 3.30 -5.19
C TRP A 81 -9.65 2.95 -3.81
N GLU A 82 -9.96 1.68 -3.60
CA GLU A 82 -10.40 1.13 -2.32
C GLU A 82 -9.28 0.31 -1.71
N PHE A 83 -8.97 0.60 -0.45
CA PHE A 83 -7.99 -0.09 0.38
C PHE A 83 -8.74 -0.78 1.51
N CYS A 84 -8.74 -2.11 1.52
CA CYS A 84 -9.41 -2.90 2.54
C CYS A 84 -8.40 -3.65 3.38
N HIS A 85 -8.70 -3.79 4.67
CA HIS A 85 -7.96 -4.69 5.55
C HIS A 85 -8.86 -5.40 6.58
N SER A 86 -8.47 -6.60 6.99
CA SER A 86 -9.20 -7.36 8.03
C SER A 86 -8.78 -7.02 9.44
N MET A 87 -7.62 -6.38 9.65
CA MET A 87 -7.14 -5.76 10.87
C MET A 87 -5.73 -5.20 10.58
N LEU A 88 -5.50 -3.91 10.82
CA LEU A 88 -4.18 -3.30 10.73
C LEU A 88 -3.69 -2.95 12.12
N SER A 89 -2.56 -3.53 12.53
CA SER A 89 -1.97 -3.26 13.84
C SER A 89 -0.48 -2.99 13.73
N PRO A 90 0.02 -1.91 14.37
CA PRO A 90 1.45 -1.71 14.52
C PRO A 90 2.11 -2.82 15.36
N LEU A 91 1.36 -3.48 16.24
CA LEU A 91 1.88 -4.48 17.17
C LEU A 91 1.83 -5.92 16.65
N LYS A 92 1.08 -6.17 15.58
CA LYS A 92 0.88 -7.52 15.00
C LYS A 92 0.98 -7.50 13.48
N PRO A 93 2.17 -7.22 12.89
CA PRO A 93 2.35 -7.23 11.44
C PRO A 93 2.08 -8.59 10.81
N ASP A 94 2.57 -9.65 11.44
CA ASP A 94 2.58 -11.00 10.88
C ASP A 94 1.39 -11.84 11.33
N ASN A 95 0.29 -11.22 11.72
CA ASN A 95 -0.92 -11.97 12.04
C ASN A 95 -1.43 -12.62 10.74
N PRO A 96 -1.42 -13.95 10.61
CA PRO A 96 -1.79 -14.63 9.36
C PRO A 96 -3.26 -14.41 8.96
N GLY A 97 -4.08 -13.83 9.84
CA GLY A 97 -5.44 -13.39 9.54
C GLY A 97 -5.55 -11.98 8.94
N ASN A 98 -4.46 -11.21 8.84
CA ASN A 98 -4.46 -9.87 8.24
C ASN A 98 -4.46 -9.98 6.71
N THR A 99 -5.61 -9.77 6.09
CA THR A 99 -5.72 -9.60 4.64
C THR A 99 -5.72 -8.12 4.35
N ILE A 100 -4.82 -7.65 3.48
CA ILE A 100 -4.79 -6.27 3.00
C ILE A 100 -4.90 -6.32 1.48
N SER A 101 -5.70 -5.43 0.92
CA SER A 101 -5.98 -5.43 -0.51
C SER A 101 -6.26 -4.04 -1.04
N VAL A 102 -5.96 -3.84 -2.32
CA VAL A 102 -6.29 -2.63 -3.05
C VAL A 102 -7.05 -3.00 -4.31
N ARG A 103 -8.00 -2.16 -4.70
CA ARG A 103 -8.80 -2.33 -5.90
C ARG A 103 -9.13 -0.97 -6.53
N GLN A 104 -9.11 -0.91 -7.86
CA GLN A 104 -9.69 0.24 -8.57
C GLN A 104 -11.21 0.08 -8.61
N VAL A 105 -11.95 1.03 -8.02
CA VAL A 105 -13.41 0.93 -7.90
C VAL A 105 -14.10 1.26 -9.22
N ASP A 106 -13.69 2.35 -9.87
CA ASP A 106 -14.41 2.91 -11.03
C ASP A 106 -14.55 1.94 -12.22
N ASN A 107 -13.61 1.01 -12.37
CA ASN A 107 -13.56 0.05 -13.47
C ASN A 107 -13.82 -1.39 -13.03
N ASP A 108 -14.34 -1.61 -11.83
CA ASP A 108 -14.50 -2.96 -11.24
C ASP A 108 -13.19 -3.76 -11.30
N GLY A 109 -12.06 -3.10 -11.02
CA GLY A 109 -10.74 -3.71 -11.16
C GLY A 109 -10.56 -4.90 -10.22
N ASP A 110 -9.64 -5.79 -10.58
CA ASP A 110 -9.34 -6.96 -9.74
C ASP A 110 -8.89 -6.53 -8.34
N LYS A 111 -9.33 -7.30 -7.34
CA LYS A 111 -8.84 -7.15 -5.97
C LYS A 111 -7.41 -7.68 -5.89
N LEU A 112 -6.46 -6.78 -5.66
CA LEU A 112 -5.05 -7.12 -5.52
C LEU A 112 -4.70 -7.28 -4.05
N ASN A 113 -4.38 -8.51 -3.64
CA ASN A 113 -3.94 -8.79 -2.28
C ASN A 113 -2.46 -8.45 -2.10
N PHE A 114 -2.16 -7.86 -0.95
CA PHE A 114 -0.82 -7.59 -0.48
C PHE A 114 -0.29 -8.91 0.06
N HIS A 115 0.82 -9.40 -0.48
CA HIS A 115 1.33 -10.71 -0.08
C HIS A 115 2.05 -10.58 1.27
N SER A 116 1.83 -11.56 2.15
CA SER A 116 2.59 -11.71 3.40
C SER A 116 4.06 -11.93 3.05
N GLY A 117 4.90 -10.91 3.22
CA GLY A 117 6.31 -10.91 2.81
C GLY A 117 6.76 -9.61 2.12
N ASP A 118 5.82 -8.85 1.58
CA ASP A 118 6.00 -7.48 1.07
C ASP A 118 5.78 -6.43 2.17
N ASN A 119 5.94 -6.83 3.43
CA ASN A 119 5.84 -5.94 4.58
C ASN A 119 7.23 -5.47 5.03
N LYS A 120 7.33 -4.20 5.43
CA LYS A 120 8.50 -3.68 6.15
C LYS A 120 8.10 -3.41 7.59
N HIS A 121 8.78 -4.07 8.51
CA HIS A 121 8.68 -3.79 9.93
C HIS A 121 9.83 -2.87 10.36
N TYR A 122 9.49 -1.79 11.06
CA TYR A 122 10.42 -0.93 11.75
C TYR A 122 10.01 -0.83 13.21
N SER A 123 10.96 -1.04 14.12
CA SER A 123 10.74 -0.83 15.54
C SER A 123 11.97 -0.17 16.14
N TYR A 124 11.73 0.79 17.02
CA TYR A 124 12.75 1.50 17.75
C TYR A 124 12.27 1.78 19.17
N VAL A 125 13.18 1.61 20.12
CA VAL A 125 12.94 1.89 21.53
C VAL A 125 14.16 2.61 22.08
N ASN A 126 13.92 3.73 22.74
CA ASN A 126 14.94 4.46 23.50
C ASN A 126 14.37 4.88 24.87
N PRO A 127 15.19 5.50 25.75
CA PRO A 127 14.74 5.90 27.07
C PRO A 127 13.58 6.91 27.10
N PHE A 128 13.36 7.63 26.01
CA PHE A 128 12.39 8.74 25.90
C PHE A 128 11.15 8.39 25.09
N SER A 129 11.24 7.47 24.13
CA SER A 129 10.14 7.08 23.27
C SER A 129 10.33 5.69 22.65
N SER A 130 9.22 5.14 22.18
CA SER A 130 9.15 3.95 21.37
C SER A 130 8.33 4.21 20.12
N MET A 131 8.72 3.59 19.01
CA MET A 131 7.98 3.61 17.76
C MET A 131 7.95 2.22 17.16
N THR A 132 6.78 1.82 16.65
CA THR A 132 6.64 0.64 15.82
C THR A 132 5.86 1.01 14.58
N MET A 133 6.31 0.58 13.41
CA MET A 133 5.71 0.88 12.13
C MET A 133 5.75 -0.35 11.23
N ASN A 134 4.63 -0.62 10.57
CA ASN A 134 4.49 -1.68 9.57
C ASN A 134 3.99 -1.08 8.27
N HIS A 135 4.79 -1.17 7.23
CA HIS A 135 4.33 -0.90 5.86
C HIS A 135 3.87 -2.21 5.24
N PHE A 136 2.71 -2.17 4.60
CA PHE A 136 2.20 -3.21 3.73
C PHE A 136 2.07 -2.57 2.36
N LEU A 137 2.68 -3.17 1.34
CA LEU A 137 2.67 -2.59 0.00
C LEU A 137 2.37 -3.62 -1.10
N ARG A 138 1.88 -3.11 -2.23
CA ARG A 138 1.72 -3.83 -3.47
C ARG A 138 2.19 -2.95 -4.62
N SER A 139 3.15 -3.47 -5.38
CA SER A 139 3.73 -2.80 -6.56
C SER A 139 3.21 -3.45 -7.84
N GLY A 140 3.56 -2.87 -8.99
CA GLY A 140 3.12 -3.32 -10.31
C GLY A 140 1.69 -2.87 -10.66
N ILE A 141 1.16 -1.86 -9.98
CA ILE A 141 -0.22 -1.39 -10.19
C ILE A 141 -0.23 -0.27 -11.23
N SER A 142 -1.13 -0.37 -12.22
CA SER A 142 -1.29 0.67 -13.25
C SER A 142 -1.89 1.95 -12.67
N CYS A 143 -1.06 2.99 -12.64
CA CYS A 143 -1.42 4.39 -12.42
C CYS A 143 -0.91 5.26 -13.59
#